data_AF-A0A520H227-F1
#
_entry.id   AF-A0A520H227-F1
#
_cell.length_a   1.000
_cell.length_b   1.000
_cell.length_c   1.000
_cell.angle_alpha   90.00
_cell.angle_beta   90.00
_cell.angle_gamma   90.00
#
_symmetry.space_group_name_H-M   'P 1'
#
loop_
_entity.id
_entity.type
_entity.pdbx_description
1 polymer ?
#
loop_
_entity_poly.entity_id
_entity_poly.type
_entity_poly.pdbx_seq_one_letter_code
_entity_poly.pdbx_strand_id
1 'polypeptide(L)'
;MFERLGRAAAANKATAEPVNDVGFEAVAFLAEQRLAATPNNYELAYGYRIDRDSALARAVDAVLMAGERLTQITADQIRLAHTQVPGDTDSARQVRHQTLQLADLAAG
;
A
#
# COMPACT_ATOMS: atom_id res chain seq x y z
N MET A 1 -4.41 -30.56 46.04
CA MET A 1 -5.69 -30.60 45.33
C MET A 1 -6.17 -29.16 45.19
N PHE A 2 -6.48 -28.75 43.95
CA PHE A 2 -6.96 -27.43 43.48
C PHE A 2 -5.91 -26.38 43.08
N GLU A 3 -5.37 -26.58 41.87
CA GLU A 3 -5.10 -25.49 40.92
C GLU A 3 -6.41 -24.74 40.60
N ARG A 4 -6.40 -23.40 40.67
CA ARG A 4 -7.24 -22.57 39.80
C ARG A 4 -6.87 -21.08 39.90
N LEU A 5 -6.90 -20.45 38.72
CA LEU A 5 -7.02 -19.02 38.45
C LEU A 5 -5.71 -18.23 38.36
N GLY A 6 -4.98 -18.52 37.28
CA GLY A 6 -4.46 -17.43 36.47
C GLY A 6 -5.59 -16.62 35.82
N ARG A 7 -5.22 -15.39 35.42
CA ARG A 7 -5.88 -14.45 34.50
C ARG A 7 -6.50 -13.21 35.16
N ALA A 8 -6.17 -12.08 34.53
CA ALA A 8 -6.81 -10.77 34.58
C ALA A 8 -6.22 -9.72 35.54
N ALA A 9 -4.98 -9.29 35.28
CA ALA A 9 -4.51 -7.95 35.65
C ALA A 9 -3.53 -7.40 34.61
N ALA A 10 -3.90 -7.46 33.33
CA ALA A 10 -3.18 -6.78 32.25
C ALA A 10 -4.16 -6.50 31.10
N ALA A 11 -5.21 -5.73 31.37
CA ALA A 11 -6.20 -5.34 30.38
C ALA A 11 -6.66 -3.91 30.65
N ASN A 12 -5.83 -2.94 30.27
CA ASN A 12 -6.25 -1.74 29.52
C ASN A 12 -5.06 -0.81 29.25
N LYS A 13 -4.07 -1.31 28.50
CA LYS A 13 -3.43 -0.44 27.52
C LYS A 13 -4.17 -0.76 26.22
N ALA A 14 -5.27 -0.05 25.99
CA ALA A 14 -5.77 0.13 24.64
C ALA A 14 -4.64 0.82 23.89
N THR A 15 -3.73 0.03 23.33
CA THR A 15 -2.91 0.46 22.22
C THR A 15 -3.92 0.94 21.19
N ALA A 16 -3.98 2.26 21.01
CA ALA A 16 -4.56 2.81 19.80
C ALA A 16 -3.79 2.11 18.67
N GLU A 17 -4.41 1.08 18.09
CA GLU A 17 -3.99 0.61 16.77
C GLU A 17 -3.99 1.90 15.95
N PRO A 18 -2.85 2.35 15.39
CA PRO A 18 -2.94 3.37 14.37
C PRO A 18 -3.95 2.78 13.39
N VAL A 19 -5.03 3.51 13.14
CA VAL A 19 -5.86 3.22 11.97
C VAL A 19 -4.86 3.38 10.83
N ASN A 20 -4.23 2.26 10.46
CA ASN A 20 -3.21 2.17 9.43
C ASN A 20 -4.00 2.42 8.15
N ASP A 21 -4.28 3.69 7.89
CA ASP A 21 -4.93 4.12 6.69
C ASP A 21 -3.85 4.06 5.62
N VAL A 22 -3.63 2.84 5.13
CA VAL A 22 -2.71 2.52 4.03
C VAL A 22 -2.97 3.46 2.85
N GLY A 23 -4.24 3.88 2.67
CA GLY A 23 -4.61 4.89 1.69
C GLY A 23 -4.01 6.26 1.98
N PHE A 24 -4.11 6.75 3.21
CA PHE A 24 -3.47 8.00 3.64
C PHE A 24 -1.94 7.92 3.50
N GLU A 25 -1.32 6.82 3.91
CA GLU A 25 0.12 6.61 3.76
C GLU A 25 0.58 6.55 2.29
N ALA A 26 -0.24 5.98 1.42
CA ALA A 26 0.00 5.97 -0.02
C ALA A 26 -0.02 7.40 -0.59
N VAL A 27 -0.99 8.24 -0.19
CA VAL A 27 -1.04 9.65 -0.61
C VAL A 27 0.16 10.43 -0.07
N ALA A 28 0.52 10.22 1.20
CA ALA A 28 1.68 10.86 1.82
C ALA A 28 2.99 10.48 1.10
N PHE A 29 3.14 9.21 0.72
CA PHE A 29 4.27 8.73 -0.06
C PHE A 29 4.33 9.43 -1.43
N LEU A 30 3.20 9.53 -2.15
CA LEU A 30 3.17 10.23 -3.44
C LEU A 30 3.56 11.71 -3.30
N ALA A 31 3.11 12.38 -2.23
CA ALA A 31 3.47 13.76 -1.95
C ALA A 31 4.98 13.93 -1.68
N GLU A 32 5.58 13.03 -0.91
CA GLU A 32 7.03 13.01 -0.63
C GLU A 32 7.85 12.85 -1.92
N GLN A 33 7.41 11.94 -2.79
CA GLN A 33 8.03 11.69 -4.09
C GLN A 33 7.67 12.74 -5.16
N ARG A 34 6.79 13.70 -4.85
CA ARG A 34 6.24 14.70 -5.79
C ARG A 34 5.57 14.09 -7.03
N LEU A 35 4.93 12.94 -6.84
CA LEU A 35 4.14 12.28 -7.86
C LEU A 35 2.69 12.77 -7.81
N ALA A 36 2.07 12.90 -8.99
CA ALA A 36 0.65 13.22 -9.07
C ALA A 36 -0.18 12.05 -8.50
N ALA A 37 -1.26 12.34 -7.78
CA ALA A 37 -2.20 11.36 -7.24
C ALA A 37 -3.12 10.79 -8.35
N THR A 38 -2.52 10.18 -9.37
CA THR A 38 -3.25 9.46 -10.42
C THR A 38 -3.60 8.05 -9.93
N PRO A 39 -4.62 7.38 -10.51
CA PRO A 39 -4.96 6.01 -10.14
C PRO A 39 -3.77 5.03 -10.23
N ASN A 40 -2.93 5.16 -11.26
CA ASN A 40 -1.74 4.32 -11.43
C ASN A 40 -0.69 4.55 -10.33
N ASN A 41 -0.45 5.81 -9.97
CA ASN A 41 0.51 6.15 -8.92
C ASN A 41 -0.02 5.72 -7.54
N TYR A 42 -1.33 5.83 -7.32
CA TYR A 42 -1.97 5.33 -6.12
C TYR A 42 -1.88 3.80 -6.02
N GLU A 43 -2.13 3.07 -7.11
CA GLU A 43 -1.95 1.61 -7.18
C GLU A 43 -0.52 1.20 -6.81
N LEU A 44 0.49 1.92 -7.33
CA LEU A 44 1.89 1.69 -7.00
C LEU A 44 2.20 1.99 -5.52
N ALA A 45 1.77 3.14 -5.01
CA ALA A 45 2.03 3.55 -3.62
C ALA A 45 1.31 2.64 -2.61
N TYR A 46 0.08 2.23 -2.93
CA TYR A 46 -0.70 1.29 -2.14
C TYR A 46 -0.05 -0.10 -2.16
N GLY A 47 0.31 -0.61 -3.34
CA GLY A 47 1.05 -1.86 -3.50
C GLY A 47 2.34 -1.90 -2.67
N TYR A 48 3.11 -0.81 -2.72
CA TYR A 48 4.33 -0.64 -1.93
C TYR A 48 4.09 -0.66 -0.41
N ARG A 49 2.90 -0.30 0.07
CA ARG A 49 2.55 -0.26 1.50
C ARG A 49 1.97 -1.57 2.00
N ILE A 50 1.18 -2.28 1.19
CA ILE A 50 0.53 -3.54 1.59
C ILE A 50 1.49 -4.73 1.56
N ASP A 51 2.44 -4.76 0.62
CA ASP A 51 3.36 -5.87 0.44
C ASP A 51 4.78 -5.35 0.18
N ARG A 52 5.57 -5.25 1.25
CA ARG A 52 6.97 -4.80 1.23
C ARG A 52 7.92 -5.85 0.61
N ASP A 53 7.50 -7.10 0.54
CA ASP A 53 8.30 -8.18 -0.03
C ASP A 53 8.05 -8.38 -1.53
N SER A 54 7.02 -7.73 -2.08
CA SER A 54 6.69 -7.75 -3.49
C SER A 54 7.86 -7.27 -4.37
N ALA A 55 7.91 -7.77 -5.61
CA ALA A 55 8.88 -7.30 -6.60
C ALA A 55 8.73 -5.80 -6.89
N LEU A 56 7.50 -5.27 -6.81
CA LEU A 56 7.22 -3.84 -6.91
C LEU A 56 7.89 -3.07 -5.77
N ALA A 57 7.70 -3.53 -4.53
CA ALA A 57 8.24 -2.83 -3.37
C ALA A 57 9.77 -2.84 -3.35
N ARG A 58 10.40 -3.96 -3.72
CA ARG A 58 11.86 -4.04 -3.85
C ARG A 58 12.39 -3.10 -4.93
N ALA A 59 11.68 -2.97 -6.06
CA ALA A 59 12.08 -2.04 -7.11
C ALA A 59 11.97 -0.58 -6.66
N VAL A 60 10.91 -0.23 -5.92
CA VAL A 60 10.76 1.10 -5.30
C VAL A 60 11.87 1.34 -4.28
N ASP A 61 12.13 0.39 -3.39
CA ASP A 61 13.19 0.49 -2.37
C ASP A 61 14.58 0.64 -3.00
N ALA A 62 14.87 -0.05 -4.10
CA ALA A 62 16.15 0.09 -4.80
C ALA A 62 16.40 1.52 -5.28
N VAL A 63 15.36 2.21 -5.76
CA VAL A 63 15.43 3.62 -6.16
C VAL A 63 15.65 4.51 -4.93
N LEU A 64 14.89 4.29 -3.87
CA LEU A 64 14.97 5.10 -2.65
C LEU A 64 16.31 4.92 -1.92
N MET A 65 16.85 3.69 -1.90
CA MET A 65 18.18 3.38 -1.33
C MET A 65 19.32 4.04 -2.10
N ALA A 66 19.15 4.32 -3.40
CA ALA A 66 20.10 5.11 -4.17
C ALA A 66 20.09 6.60 -3.78
N GLY A 67 19.19 7.03 -2.87
CA GLY A 67 18.99 8.43 -2.50
C GLY A 67 18.23 9.22 -3.56
N GLU A 68 17.69 8.52 -4.57
CA GLU A 68 16.92 9.12 -5.64
C GLU A 68 15.43 9.18 -5.28
N ARG A 69 14.74 10.19 -5.80
CA ARG A 69 13.28 10.27 -5.70
C ARG A 69 12.65 9.41 -6.78
N LEU A 70 11.51 8.82 -6.47
CA LEU A 70 10.73 8.08 -7.46
C LEU A 70 10.12 9.04 -8.49
N THR A 71 10.73 9.13 -9.67
CA THR A 71 10.22 9.95 -10.78
C THR A 71 9.01 9.28 -11.45
N GLN A 72 8.20 10.06 -12.18
CA GLN A 72 7.07 9.50 -12.93
C GLN A 72 7.52 8.43 -13.94
N ILE A 73 8.65 8.65 -14.63
CA ILE A 73 9.21 7.69 -15.58
C ILE A 73 9.57 6.37 -14.88
N THR A 74 10.23 6.46 -13.73
CA THR A 74 10.62 5.28 -12.94
C THR A 74 9.41 4.55 -12.38
N ALA A 75 8.42 5.28 -11.85
CA ALA A 75 7.16 4.72 -11.38
C ALA A 75 6.42 3.96 -12.49
N ASP A 76 6.35 4.55 -13.69
CA ASP A 76 5.72 3.92 -14.85
C ASP A 76 6.48 2.67 -15.30
N GLN A 77 7.81 2.69 -15.29
CA GLN A 77 8.64 1.52 -15.60
C GLN A 77 8.45 0.37 -14.60
N ILE A 78 8.47 0.67 -13.30
CA ILE A 78 8.25 -0.32 -12.24
C ILE A 78 6.87 -0.95 -12.39
N ARG A 79 5.83 -0.12 -12.60
CA ARG A 79 4.47 -0.59 -12.78
C ARG A 79 4.33 -1.46 -14.04
N LEU A 80 4.90 -1.05 -15.16
CA LEU A 80 4.87 -1.81 -16.42
C LEU A 80 5.52 -3.19 -16.22
N ALA A 81 6.72 -3.22 -15.63
CA ALA A 81 7.43 -4.46 -15.33
C ALA A 81 6.62 -5.37 -14.39
N HIS A 82 5.95 -4.78 -13.38
CA HIS A 82 5.13 -5.51 -12.44
C HIS A 82 3.87 -6.13 -13.09
N THR A 83 3.19 -5.39 -13.97
CA THR A 83 2.01 -5.91 -14.70
C THR A 83 2.33 -7.05 -15.67
N GLN A 84 3.60 -7.20 -16.05
CA GLN A 84 4.06 -8.30 -16.92
C GLN A 84 4.40 -9.57 -16.14
N VAL A 85 4.46 -9.51 -14.80
CA VAL A 85 4.68 -10.70 -13.96
C VAL A 85 3.33 -11.39 -13.70
N PRO A 86 3.14 -12.68 -14.09
CA PRO A 86 1.83 -13.35 -14.05
C PRO A 86 1.23 -13.66 -12.67
N GLY A 87 1.76 -13.10 -11.57
CA GLY A 87 1.39 -13.47 -10.19
C GLY A 87 0.63 -12.40 -9.39
N ASP A 88 0.78 -11.11 -9.72
CA ASP A 88 0.30 -9.98 -8.89
C ASP A 88 -0.93 -9.26 -9.48
N THR A 89 -1.49 -9.82 -10.55
CA THR A 89 -2.53 -9.16 -11.35
C THR A 89 -3.90 -9.17 -10.68
N ASP A 90 -4.17 -10.09 -9.75
CA ASP A 90 -5.49 -10.19 -9.10
C ASP A 90 -5.74 -9.04 -8.12
N SER A 91 -4.76 -8.68 -7.29
CA SER A 91 -4.86 -7.55 -6.34
C SER A 91 -5.01 -6.21 -7.09
N ALA A 92 -4.18 -5.99 -8.11
CA ALA A 92 -4.26 -4.82 -8.98
C ALA A 92 -5.61 -4.70 -9.70
N ARG A 93 -6.15 -5.83 -10.19
CA ARG A 93 -7.45 -5.89 -10.84
C ARG A 93 -8.59 -5.59 -9.86
N GLN A 94 -8.48 -6.07 -8.63
CA GLN A 94 -9.47 -5.82 -7.58
C GLN A 94 -9.54 -4.33 -7.18
N VAL A 95 -8.38 -3.66 -7.03
CA VAL A 95 -8.32 -2.22 -6.74
C VAL A 95 -8.88 -1.39 -7.90
N ARG A 96 -8.57 -1.73 -9.15
CA ARG A 96 -9.18 -1.07 -10.32
C ARG A 96 -10.69 -1.24 -10.35
N HIS A 97 -11.20 -2.44 -10.05
CA HIS A 97 -12.65 -2.68 -9.96
C HIS A 97 -13.31 -1.82 -8.88
N GLN A 98 -12.72 -1.74 -7.68
CA GLN A 98 -13.24 -0.90 -6.61
C GLN A 98 -13.21 0.58 -6.97
N THR A 99 -12.14 1.05 -7.64
CA THR A 99 -12.00 2.45 -8.06
C THR A 99 -13.04 2.81 -9.13
N LEU A 100 -13.31 1.91 -10.07
CA LEU A 100 -14.37 2.09 -11.07
C LEU A 100 -15.76 2.12 -10.42
N GLN A 101 -16.03 1.27 -9.43
CA GLN A 101 -17.30 1.28 -8.70
C GLN A 101 -17.49 2.59 -7.91
N LEU A 102 -16.43 3.14 -7.30
CA LEU A 102 -16.49 4.41 -6.61
C LEU A 102 -16.72 5.59 -7.57
N ALA A 103 -16.09 5.57 -8.75
CA ALA A 103 -16.31 6.58 -9.78
C ALA A 103 -17.75 6.55 -10.33
N ASP A 104 -18.30 5.35 -10.52
CA ASP A 104 -19.68 5.16 -10.98
C ASP A 104 -20.71 5.64 -9.94
N LEU A 105 -20.47 5.35 -8.65
CA LEU A 105 -21.32 5.82 -7.56
C LEU A 105 -21.30 7.35 -7.35
N ALA A 106 -20.19 8.01 -7.72
CA ALA A 106 -20.06 9.48 -7.61
C ALA A 106 -20.66 10.23 -8.82
N ALA A 107 -20.95 9.53 -9.92
CA ALA A 107 -21.44 10.10 -11.17
C ALA A 107 -22.97 9.99 -11.38
N GLY A 108 -23.67 9.27 -10.50
CA GLY A 108 -25.13 9.13 -10.48
C GLY A 108 -25.78 9.83 -9.29
#